data_AF-A0Z7V8-F1
#
_entry.id   AF-A0Z7V8-F1
#
_cell.length_a   1.000
_cell.length_b   1.000
_cell.length_c   1.000
_cell.angle_alpha   90.00
_cell.angle_beta   90.00
_cell.angle_gamma   90.00
#
_symmetry.space_group_name_H-M   'P 1'
#
loop_
_entity.id
_entity.type
_entity.pdbx_description
1 polymer ?
#
loop_
_entity_poly.entity_id
_entity_poly.type
_entity_poly.pdbx_seq_one_letter_code
_entity_poly.pdbx_strand_id
1 'polypeptide(L)'
;MTQGSESLEESCKRGLKAEVPFGYEALLTDGQRQRLDDCRQLGWELQFIRRSLANCPTVIVRDTRERQSWRICDDGTLAPFEGNRG
;
A
#
# COMPACT_ATOMS: atom_id res chain seq x y z
N MET A 1 28.98 19.47 -0.30
CA MET A 1 29.14 18.55 -1.44
C MET A 1 28.85 17.15 -0.90
N THR A 2 27.83 16.48 -1.48
CA THR A 2 27.70 15.01 -1.75
C THR A 2 28.36 14.00 -0.79
N GLN A 3 27.83 12.83 -0.42
CA GLN A 3 26.75 11.93 -0.87
C GLN A 3 26.68 10.84 0.25
N GLY A 4 25.52 10.39 0.72
CA GLY A 4 24.87 9.17 0.21
C GLY A 4 25.36 7.89 0.94
N SER A 5 24.51 7.27 1.76
CA SER A 5 24.49 5.83 2.09
C SER A 5 23.21 5.51 2.86
N GLU A 6 22.11 5.48 2.12
CA GLU A 6 21.09 4.44 2.13
C GLU A 6 21.08 3.51 3.36
N SER A 7 20.37 3.91 4.41
CA SER A 7 19.86 2.99 5.43
C SER A 7 18.71 2.18 4.83
N LEU A 8 19.04 1.20 3.97
CA LEU A 8 18.08 0.39 3.21
C LEU A 8 17.82 -0.99 3.85
N GLU A 9 18.08 -1.13 5.15
CA GLU A 9 17.81 -2.35 5.91
C GLU A 9 16.89 -2.10 7.11
N GLU A 10 15.72 -1.51 6.87
CA GLU A 10 14.59 -1.75 7.78
C GLU A 10 14.00 -3.13 7.46
N SER A 11 14.66 -4.12 8.07
CA SER A 11 14.17 -5.45 8.37
C SER A 11 12.64 -5.56 8.23
N CYS A 12 12.21 -6.28 7.20
CA CYS A 12 10.86 -6.80 7.06
C CYS A 12 10.51 -7.68 8.27
N LYS A 13 10.15 -7.08 9.41
CA LYS A 13 9.58 -7.77 10.57
C LYS A 13 8.17 -8.22 10.19
N ARG A 14 8.10 -9.46 9.70
CA ARG A 14 6.86 -10.26 9.62
C ARG A 14 6.11 -10.12 10.94
N GLY A 15 4.99 -9.41 10.96
CA GLY A 15 4.05 -9.41 12.08
C GLY A 15 3.59 -8.04 12.57
N LEU A 16 4.28 -6.95 12.26
CA LEU A 16 3.72 -5.62 12.48
C LEU A 16 2.94 -5.21 11.24
N LYS A 17 1.62 -4.98 11.38
CA LYS A 17 0.85 -4.21 10.40
C LYS A 17 1.69 -2.97 10.09
N ALA A 18 2.25 -2.87 8.89
CA ALA A 18 3.02 -1.70 8.51
C ALA A 18 2.05 -0.52 8.58
N GLU A 19 2.21 0.31 9.61
CA GLU A 19 1.35 1.46 9.83
C GLU A 19 1.42 2.34 8.59
N VAL A 20 0.25 2.78 8.13
CA VAL A 20 0.17 3.66 6.98
C VAL A 20 0.92 4.94 7.34
N PRO A 21 2.01 5.30 6.64
CA PRO A 21 2.82 6.44 7.03
C PRO A 21 2.00 7.74 6.95
N PHE A 22 2.26 8.67 7.85
CA PHE A 22 1.64 9.99 7.78
C PHE A 22 2.01 10.67 6.46
N GLY A 23 1.01 11.20 5.74
CA GLY A 23 1.22 11.77 4.40
C GLY A 23 1.46 10.73 3.30
N TYR A 24 1.04 9.47 3.50
CA TYR A 24 1.13 8.41 2.49
C TYR A 24 0.55 8.80 1.13
N GLU A 25 -0.41 9.71 1.10
CA GLU A 25 -1.01 10.22 -0.12
C GLU A 25 0.04 10.77 -1.08
N ALA A 26 1.13 11.37 -0.58
CA ALA A 26 2.24 11.87 -1.39
C ALA A 26 3.12 10.74 -1.96
N LEU A 27 3.00 9.53 -1.42
CA LEU A 27 3.67 8.34 -1.93
C LEU A 27 2.86 7.63 -3.01
N LEU A 28 1.57 7.98 -3.17
CA LEU A 28 0.67 7.36 -4.12
C LEU A 28 0.67 8.12 -5.43
N THR A 29 0.47 7.39 -6.53
CA THR A 29 0.08 8.03 -7.79
C THR A 29 -1.32 8.60 -7.70
N ASP A 30 -1.64 9.51 -8.62
CA ASP A 30 -2.98 10.09 -8.75
C ASP A 30 -4.05 8.99 -8.90
N GLY A 31 -3.81 7.99 -9.78
CA GLY A 31 -4.71 6.86 -9.98
C GLY A 31 -4.91 6.02 -8.70
N GLN A 32 -3.84 5.78 -7.93
CA GLN A 32 -3.95 5.07 -6.66
C GLN A 32 -4.72 5.86 -5.62
N ARG A 33 -4.48 7.17 -5.52
CA ARG A 33 -5.17 8.04 -4.58
C ARG A 33 -6.66 8.11 -4.92
N GLN A 34 -6.99 8.31 -6.18
CA GLN A 34 -8.38 8.38 -6.65
C GLN A 34 -9.12 7.07 -6.36
N ARG A 35 -8.48 5.92 -6.62
CA ARG A 35 -9.09 4.62 -6.35
C ARG A 35 -9.21 4.33 -4.86
N LEU A 36 -8.22 4.74 -4.07
CA LEU A 36 -8.27 4.60 -2.63
C LEU A 36 -9.41 5.42 -2.01
N ASP A 37 -9.65 6.63 -2.52
CA ASP A 37 -10.78 7.46 -2.09
C ASP A 37 -12.12 6.78 -2.42
N ASP A 38 -12.28 6.25 -3.63
CA ASP A 38 -13.46 5.48 -4.04
C ASP A 38 -13.68 4.25 -3.13
N CYS A 39 -12.61 3.50 -2.84
CA CYS A 39 -12.65 2.39 -1.89
C CYS A 39 -13.07 2.85 -0.48
N ARG A 40 -12.59 4.01 0.00
CA ARG A 40 -13.00 4.56 1.31
C ARG A 40 -14.47 4.93 1.34
N GLN A 41 -15.01 5.49 0.24
CA GLN A 41 -16.45 5.77 0.12
C GLN A 41 -17.31 4.49 0.14
N LEU A 42 -16.78 3.38 -0.37
CA LEU A 42 -17.40 2.06 -0.30
C LEU A 42 -17.31 1.41 1.09
N GLY A 43 -16.63 2.04 2.05
CA GLY A 43 -16.41 1.51 3.39
C GLY A 43 -15.27 0.49 3.46
N TRP A 44 -14.37 0.48 2.48
CA TRP A 44 -13.17 -0.35 2.51
C TRP A 44 -12.09 0.32 3.35
N GLU A 45 -11.31 -0.50 4.04
CA GLU A 45 -10.26 -0.04 4.95
C GLU A 45 -8.88 -0.20 4.32
N LEU A 46 -8.09 0.87 4.34
CA LEU A 46 -6.68 0.80 3.99
C LEU A 46 -5.94 -0.06 5.03
N GLN A 47 -5.34 -1.16 4.58
CA GLN A 47 -4.61 -2.09 5.44
C GLN A 47 -3.18 -1.63 5.68
N PHE A 48 -2.42 -1.45 4.60
CA PHE A 48 -1.03 -0.99 4.63
C PHE A 48 -0.57 -0.56 3.25
N ILE A 49 0.54 0.17 3.21
CA ILE A 49 1.21 0.58 1.98
C ILE A 49 2.65 0.11 2.06
N ARG A 50 3.12 -0.62 1.05
CA ARG A 50 4.51 -1.09 0.97
C ARG A 50 5.16 -0.53 -0.27
N ARG A 51 6.32 0.10 -0.13
CA ARG A 51 7.19 0.36 -1.27
C ARG A 51 8.03 -0.88 -1.54
N SER A 52 7.95 -1.38 -2.76
CA SER A 52 8.91 -2.38 -3.24
C SER A 52 10.20 -1.68 -3.66
N LEU A 53 11.31 -2.42 -3.72
CA LEU A 53 12.60 -1.94 -4.23
C LEU A 53 12.49 -1.35 -5.65
N ALA A 54 11.45 -1.74 -6.40
CA ALA A 54 11.11 -1.22 -7.72
C ALA A 54 10.49 0.20 -7.72
N ASN A 55 10.51 0.94 -6.60
CA ASN A 55 9.92 2.28 -6.42
C ASN A 55 8.40 2.40 -6.60
N CYS A 56 7.69 1.35 -7.03
CA CYS A 56 6.23 1.37 -7.09
C CYS A 56 5.63 1.14 -5.68
N PRO A 57 4.80 2.08 -5.17
CA PRO A 57 4.01 1.87 -3.96
C PRO A 57 2.93 0.80 -4.23
N THR A 58 2.86 -0.22 -3.39
CA THR A 58 1.77 -1.19 -3.38
C THR A 58 0.81 -0.81 -2.26
N VAL A 59 -0.43 -0.44 -2.62
CA VAL A 59 -1.48 -0.08 -1.68
C VAL A 59 -2.40 -1.27 -1.49
N ILE A 60 -2.59 -1.74 -0.26
CA ILE A 60 -3.51 -2.82 0.04
C ILE A 60 -4.72 -2.26 0.78
N VAL A 61 -5.91 -2.50 0.24
CA VAL A 61 -7.20 -2.18 0.85
C VAL A 61 -7.93 -3.48 1.18
N ARG A 62 -8.76 -3.45 2.22
CA ARG A 62 -9.61 -4.56 2.62
C ARG A 62 -11.05 -4.13 2.47
N ASP A 63 -11.80 -4.90 1.71
CA ASP A 63 -13.24 -4.78 1.75
C ASP A 63 -13.76 -5.35 3.07
N THR A 64 -14.45 -4.50 3.83
CA THR A 64 -14.98 -4.85 5.14
C THR A 64 -16.19 -5.78 5.05
N ARG A 65 -16.86 -5.84 3.89
CA ARG A 65 -18.10 -6.59 3.68
C ARG A 65 -17.84 -8.05 3.31
N GLU A 66 -17.06 -8.29 2.27
CA GLU A 66 -16.64 -9.57 1.72
C GLU A 66 -15.39 -10.12 2.43
N ARG A 67 -14.75 -9.30 3.28
CA ARG A 67 -13.52 -9.63 4.02
C ARG A 67 -12.34 -9.96 3.10
N GLN A 68 -12.42 -9.60 1.83
CA GLN A 68 -11.36 -9.78 0.84
C GLN A 68 -10.39 -8.60 0.83
N SER A 69 -9.17 -8.85 0.38
CA SER A 69 -8.15 -7.81 0.23
C SER A 69 -7.84 -7.59 -1.23
N TRP A 70 -7.64 -6.33 -1.58
CA TRP A 70 -7.35 -5.88 -2.93
C TRP A 70 -6.09 -5.03 -2.92
N ARG A 71 -5.28 -5.16 -3.95
CA ARG A 71 -4.16 -4.26 -4.21
C ARG A 71 -4.58 -3.22 -5.23
N ILE A 72 -4.22 -1.95 -4.99
CA ILE A 72 -4.34 -0.89 -5.98
C ILE A 72 -2.99 -0.77 -6.68
N CYS A 73 -2.96 -1.09 -7.96
CA CYS A 73 -1.80 -0.93 -8.84
C CYS A 73 -1.53 0.56 -9.10
N ASP A 74 -0.34 0.86 -9.62
CA ASP A 74 0.12 2.22 -9.95
C ASP A 74 -0.85 3.01 -10.85
N ASP A 75 -1.47 2.31 -11.81
CA ASP A 75 -2.48 2.86 -12.74
C ASP A 75 -3.86 3.09 -12.09
N GLY A 76 -4.04 2.76 -10.81
CA GLY A 76 -5.34 2.80 -10.12
C GLY A 76 -6.20 1.56 -10.35
N THR A 77 -5.72 0.58 -11.10
CA THR A 77 -6.42 -0.70 -11.27
C THR A 77 -6.42 -1.53 -9.98
N LEU A 78 -7.54 -2.19 -9.68
CA LEU A 78 -7.63 -3.13 -8.57
C LEU A 78 -7.25 -4.53 -9.03
N ALA A 79 -6.38 -5.19 -8.28
CA ALA A 79 -6.10 -6.60 -8.44
C ALA A 79 -6.35 -7.34 -7.11
N PRO A 80 -6.80 -8.60 -7.15
CA PRO A 80 -7.01 -9.38 -5.93
C PRO A 80 -5.67 -9.54 -5.20
N PHE A 81 -5.67 -9.24 -3.90
CA PHE A 81 -4.53 -9.49 -3.02
C PHE A 81 -4.79 -10.78 -2.25
N GLU A 82 -4.30 -11.88 -2.80
CA GLU A 82 -4.23 -13.14 -2.07
C GLU A 82 -3.11 -13.01 -1.05
N GLY A 83 -3.48 -12.59 0.18
CA GLY A 83 -2.58 -12.61 1.31
C GLY A 83 -2.02 -14.01 1.45
N ASN A 84 -0.76 -14.19 1.06
CA ASN A 84 -0.08 -15.47 1.10
C ASN A 84 -0.27 -16.06 2.50
N ARG A 85 -1.05 -17.15 2.61
CA ARG A 85 -1.07 -17.99 3.81
C ARG A 85 0.38 -18.39 4.08
N GLY A 86 0.96 -17.79 5.11
CA GLY A 86 2.29 -18.11 5.63
C GLY A 86 2.22 -18.06 7.14
#